data_AF-A0AAV5SZQ1-F1
#
_entry.id   AF-A0AAV5SZQ1-F1
#
_cell.length_a   1.000
_cell.length_b   1.000
_cell.length_c   1.000
_cell.angle_alpha   90.00
_cell.angle_beta   90.00
_cell.angle_gamma   90.00
#
_symmetry.space_group_name_H-M   'P 1'
#
loop_
_entity.id
_entity.type
_entity.pdbx_description
1 polymer ?
#
loop_
_entity_poly.entity_id
_entity_poly.type
_entity_poly.pdbx_seq_one_letter_code
_entity_poly.pdbx_strand_id
1 'polypeptide(L)'
;RNPFEDDYQPSKFATGSTVKSFQRAAPAAEDEQDYYEKEIEKYMQESLSSTERSRQHLENSERTGVATAQELLEQREKLEKTEKNLDTIHTTTQQTQRNLNSLKSVFGGFFKNKFSRKPSEPSSASSSSVPQSKSAVGLSNTAEMVTATPFRSGGMGPTLSEQSRTAIKGTRWEAMDQQIDDNLDMMSGTLQNLRSLGSALGSEIEDQNKMLDRIQVKADRNDTIVRGQDAQMKKLLGYTPAEKEKK
;
A
#
# COMPACT_ATOMS: atom_id res chain seq x y z
N ARG A 1 18.00 -39.91 54.72
CA ARG A 1 17.55 -41.33 54.76
C ARG A 1 16.03 -41.30 54.69
N ASN A 2 15.46 -41.81 53.61
CA ASN A 2 14.04 -41.64 53.29
C ASN A 2 13.22 -42.67 54.08
N PRO A 3 12.17 -42.29 54.82
CA PRO A 3 11.51 -43.15 55.81
C PRO A 3 10.38 -44.03 55.23
N PHE A 4 10.37 -44.25 53.90
CA PHE A 4 9.29 -44.96 53.19
C PHE A 4 9.75 -46.23 52.45
N GLU A 5 11.01 -46.66 52.64
CA GLU A 5 11.55 -47.85 51.99
C GLU A 5 11.20 -49.17 52.69
N ASP A 6 10.72 -49.15 53.94
CA ASP A 6 10.66 -50.37 54.77
C ASP A 6 9.38 -51.22 54.61
N ASP A 7 8.35 -50.77 53.89
CA ASP A 7 7.02 -51.44 53.91
C ASP A 7 6.51 -52.02 52.58
N TYR A 8 7.32 -52.14 51.53
CA TYR A 8 6.86 -52.77 50.27
C TYR A 8 7.26 -54.24 50.13
N GLN A 9 6.32 -55.14 50.44
CA GLN A 9 6.41 -56.55 50.06
C GLN A 9 5.43 -56.88 48.91
N PRO A 10 5.91 -57.11 47.67
CA PRO A 10 5.04 -57.51 46.58
C PRO A 10 4.54 -58.96 46.75
N SER A 11 3.22 -59.13 46.69
CA SER A 11 2.55 -60.43 46.78
C SER A 11 2.80 -61.33 45.56
N LYS A 12 2.86 -62.66 45.79
CA LYS A 12 3.20 -63.69 44.80
C LYS A 12 2.04 -64.07 43.87
N PHE A 13 1.36 -63.14 43.22
CA PHE A 13 0.33 -63.47 42.21
C PHE A 13 0.15 -62.33 41.18
N ALA A 14 1.11 -62.19 40.26
CA ALA A 14 0.93 -61.40 39.04
C ALA A 14 1.92 -61.87 37.96
N THR A 15 1.72 -63.07 37.45
CA THR A 15 2.34 -63.54 36.21
C THR A 15 1.62 -62.91 35.02
N GLY A 16 2.31 -62.11 34.19
CA GLY A 16 1.98 -62.04 32.76
C GLY A 16 1.82 -60.69 32.05
N SER A 17 2.13 -59.53 32.63
CA SER A 17 2.20 -58.28 31.83
C SER A 17 3.27 -57.32 32.33
N THR A 18 4.48 -57.45 31.78
CA THR A 18 5.55 -56.49 31.99
C THR A 18 5.25 -55.23 31.18
N VAL A 19 4.79 -54.18 31.85
CA VAL A 19 4.89 -52.81 31.34
C VAL A 19 6.39 -52.56 31.12
N LYS A 20 6.82 -52.30 29.89
CA LYS A 20 8.23 -52.01 29.59
C LYS A 20 8.57 -50.61 30.08
N SER A 21 8.90 -50.48 31.36
CA SER A 21 9.76 -49.38 31.82
C SER A 21 11.17 -49.67 31.34
N PHE A 22 11.73 -48.75 30.56
CA PHE A 22 13.16 -48.75 30.25
C PHE A 22 13.91 -48.51 31.56
N GLN A 23 14.50 -49.56 32.13
CA GLN A 23 15.44 -49.41 33.23
C GLN A 23 16.70 -50.21 32.90
N ARG A 24 17.58 -49.54 32.14
CA ARG A 24 18.98 -49.90 32.03
C ARG A 24 19.75 -48.85 32.84
N ALA A 25 20.31 -49.28 33.96
CA ALA A 25 21.06 -48.45 34.88
C ALA A 25 22.22 -47.72 34.18
N ALA A 26 22.14 -46.38 34.12
CA ALA A 26 23.26 -45.45 34.03
C ALA A 26 22.77 -44.04 34.45
N PRO A 27 23.17 -43.49 35.60
CA PRO A 27 22.69 -42.20 36.11
C PRO A 27 23.15 -40.97 35.30
N ALA A 28 23.93 -41.16 34.23
CA ALA A 28 24.44 -40.07 33.38
C ALA A 28 23.66 -39.89 32.07
N ALA A 29 22.86 -40.87 31.65
CA ALA A 29 22.13 -40.82 30.38
C ALA A 29 20.77 -40.11 30.49
N GLU A 30 20.14 -40.13 31.67
CA GLU A 30 18.88 -39.44 31.93
C GLU A 30 19.07 -37.91 31.95
N ASP A 31 20.15 -37.43 32.59
CA ASP A 31 20.51 -36.01 32.62
C ASP A 31 20.79 -35.43 31.21
N GLU A 32 21.38 -36.23 30.32
CA GLU A 32 21.68 -35.85 28.93
C GLU A 32 20.41 -35.77 28.06
N GLN A 33 19.47 -36.71 28.24
CA GLN A 33 18.18 -36.68 27.54
C GLN A 33 17.32 -35.49 27.97
N ASP A 34 17.22 -35.24 29.28
CA ASP A 34 16.50 -34.09 29.83
C ASP A 34 17.09 -32.76 29.37
N TYR A 35 18.41 -32.70 29.17
CA TYR A 35 19.09 -31.53 28.63
C TYR A 35 18.65 -31.25 27.19
N TYR A 36 18.65 -32.27 26.31
CA TYR A 36 18.23 -32.10 24.92
C TYR A 36 16.75 -31.78 24.77
N GLU A 37 15.88 -32.36 25.59
CA GLU A 37 14.44 -32.03 25.59
C GLU A 37 14.19 -30.56 25.93
N LYS A 38 14.88 -30.03 26.96
CA LYS A 38 14.80 -28.61 27.34
C LYS A 38 15.31 -27.69 26.24
N GLU A 39 16.39 -28.07 25.56
CA GLU A 39 16.94 -27.26 24.48
C GLU A 39 16.01 -27.23 23.26
N ILE A 40 15.42 -28.37 22.88
CA ILE A 40 14.40 -28.45 21.81
C ILE A 40 13.20 -27.56 22.16
N GLU A 41 12.68 -27.68 23.39
CA GLU A 41 11.55 -26.89 23.83
C GLU A 41 11.84 -25.38 23.79
N LYS A 42 13.03 -24.97 24.25
CA LYS A 42 13.48 -23.58 24.17
C LYS A 42 13.50 -23.08 22.73
N TYR A 43 14.09 -23.83 21.79
CA TYR A 43 14.12 -23.42 20.38
C TYR A 43 12.73 -23.35 19.74
N MET A 44 11.83 -24.27 20.09
CA MET A 44 10.44 -24.24 19.61
C MET A 44 9.68 -23.03 20.16
N GLN A 45 9.88 -22.70 21.44
CA GLN A 45 9.25 -21.51 22.05
C GLN A 45 9.79 -20.21 21.45
N GLU A 46 11.11 -20.12 21.26
CA GLU A 46 11.75 -18.99 20.61
C GLU A 46 11.22 -18.82 19.17
N SER A 47 11.14 -19.91 18.41
CA SER A 47 10.61 -19.92 17.04
C SER A 47 9.15 -19.47 16.99
N LEU A 48 8.29 -20.03 17.85
CA LEU A 48 6.89 -19.64 17.95
C LEU A 48 6.77 -18.14 18.25
N SER A 49 7.43 -17.65 19.29
CA SER A 49 7.41 -16.22 19.66
C SER A 49 7.90 -15.32 18.53
N SER A 50 8.88 -15.79 17.74
CA SER A 50 9.41 -15.07 16.59
C SER A 50 8.38 -14.98 15.47
N THR A 51 7.75 -16.10 15.12
CA THR A 51 6.69 -16.14 14.10
C THR A 51 5.48 -15.29 14.50
N GLU A 52 5.09 -15.27 15.77
CA GLU A 52 4.01 -14.42 16.27
C GLU A 52 4.32 -12.92 16.12
N ARG A 53 5.53 -12.50 16.50
CA ARG A 53 5.98 -11.11 16.32
C ARG A 53 6.01 -10.74 14.84
N SER A 54 6.59 -11.59 14.00
CA SER A 54 6.65 -11.36 12.55
C SER A 54 5.26 -11.24 11.93
N ARG A 55 4.32 -12.11 12.32
CA ARG A 55 2.91 -12.03 11.90
C ARG A 55 2.29 -10.69 12.26
N GLN A 56 2.45 -10.25 13.52
CA GLN A 56 1.96 -8.94 13.97
C GLN A 56 2.57 -7.77 13.17
N HIS A 57 3.88 -7.83 12.87
CA HIS A 57 4.53 -6.81 12.05
C HIS A 57 4.00 -6.77 10.61
N LEU A 58 3.71 -7.94 10.02
CA LEU A 58 3.15 -8.04 8.68
C LEU A 58 1.72 -7.51 8.62
N GLU A 59 0.87 -7.85 9.58
CA GLU A 59 -0.49 -7.30 9.68
C GLU A 59 -0.50 -5.78 9.81
N ASN A 60 0.40 -5.23 10.64
CA ASN A 60 0.55 -3.79 10.77
C ASN A 60 1.00 -3.14 9.45
N SER A 61 1.95 -3.79 8.75
CA SER A 61 2.44 -3.32 7.46
C SER A 61 1.36 -3.35 6.37
N GLU A 62 0.52 -4.38 6.37
CA GLU A 62 -0.63 -4.52 5.46
C GLU A 62 -1.63 -3.40 5.70
N ARG A 63 -2.00 -3.15 6.97
CA ARG A 63 -2.89 -2.05 7.35
C ARG A 63 -2.34 -0.69 6.93
N THR A 64 -1.06 -0.43 7.18
CA THR A 64 -0.41 0.81 6.74
C THR A 64 -0.41 0.91 5.22
N GLY A 65 -0.10 -0.16 4.50
CA GLY A 65 -0.12 -0.18 3.04
C GLY A 65 -1.50 0.11 2.45
N VAL A 66 -2.57 -0.43 3.04
CA VAL A 66 -3.95 -0.17 2.60
C VAL A 66 -4.32 1.29 2.85
N ALA A 67 -3.97 1.85 4.01
CA ALA A 67 -4.18 3.26 4.29
C ALA A 67 -3.43 4.16 3.29
N THR A 68 -2.16 3.83 2.99
CA THR A 68 -1.38 4.55 1.96
C THR A 68 -2.01 4.44 0.58
N ALA A 69 -2.59 3.29 0.22
CA ALA A 69 -3.30 3.13 -1.04
C ALA A 69 -4.50 4.07 -1.14
N GLN A 70 -5.29 4.19 -0.07
CA GLN A 70 -6.42 5.11 -0.01
C GLN A 70 -5.96 6.57 -0.15
N GLU A 71 -4.91 6.97 0.57
CA GLU A 71 -4.34 8.32 0.44
C GLU A 71 -3.87 8.64 -0.98
N LEU A 72 -3.22 7.70 -1.67
CA LEU A 72 -2.80 7.88 -3.06
C LEU A 72 -4.00 8.05 -4.00
N LEU A 73 -5.08 7.30 -3.80
CA LEU A 73 -6.31 7.46 -4.58
C LEU A 73 -6.91 8.86 -4.36
N GLU A 74 -7.00 9.34 -3.13
CA GLU A 74 -7.47 10.71 -2.83
C GLU A 74 -6.55 11.78 -3.42
N GLN A 75 -5.23 11.58 -3.35
CA GLN A 75 -4.26 12.49 -3.96
C GLN A 75 -4.45 12.56 -5.48
N ARG A 76 -4.69 11.41 -6.12
CA ARG A 76 -4.98 11.36 -7.54
C ARG A 76 -6.19 12.21 -7.92
N GLU A 77 -7.30 12.09 -7.20
CA GLU A 77 -8.50 12.88 -7.47
C GLU A 77 -8.21 14.40 -7.41
N LYS A 78 -7.37 14.82 -6.45
CA LYS A 78 -6.94 16.22 -6.34
C LYS A 78 -6.09 16.65 -7.53
N LEU A 79 -5.21 15.79 -8.02
CA LEU A 79 -4.41 16.07 -9.22
C LEU A 79 -5.28 16.15 -10.48
N GLU A 80 -6.23 15.23 -10.66
CA GLU A 80 -7.16 15.25 -11.80
C GLU A 80 -8.03 16.53 -11.80
N LYS A 81 -8.51 16.94 -10.62
CA LYS A 81 -9.22 18.22 -10.47
C LYS A 81 -8.33 19.41 -10.81
N THR A 82 -7.07 19.38 -10.38
CA THR A 82 -6.09 20.44 -10.67
C THR A 82 -5.83 20.54 -12.17
N GLU A 83 -5.61 19.41 -12.84
CA GLU A 83 -5.41 19.36 -14.29
C GLU A 83 -6.63 19.92 -15.04
N LYS A 84 -7.84 19.51 -14.66
CA LYS A 84 -9.09 20.02 -15.26
C LYS A 84 -9.28 21.53 -15.04
N ASN A 85 -8.91 22.04 -13.87
CA ASN A 85 -8.96 23.47 -13.58
C ASN A 85 -7.99 24.24 -14.48
N LEU A 86 -6.78 23.72 -14.70
CA LEU A 86 -5.82 24.32 -15.63
C LEU A 86 -6.34 24.32 -17.08
N ASP A 87 -7.00 23.27 -17.52
CA ASP A 87 -7.63 23.25 -18.86
C ASP A 87 -8.78 24.26 -18.97
N THR A 88 -9.53 24.46 -17.89
CA THR A 88 -10.59 25.48 -17.80
C THR A 88 -10.00 26.90 -17.85
N ILE A 89 -8.92 27.14 -17.12
CA ILE A 89 -8.18 28.42 -17.16
C ILE A 89 -7.68 28.69 -18.56
N HIS A 90 -7.07 27.71 -19.23
CA HIS A 90 -6.58 27.86 -20.60
C HIS A 90 -7.71 28.27 -21.56
N THR A 91 -8.87 27.59 -21.49
CA THR A 91 -10.03 27.90 -22.32
C THR A 91 -10.59 29.29 -22.05
N THR A 92 -10.72 29.65 -20.76
CA THR A 92 -11.17 30.97 -20.32
C THR A 92 -10.23 32.06 -20.83
N THR A 93 -8.93 31.83 -20.70
CA THR A 93 -7.87 32.73 -21.17
C THR A 93 -7.95 32.93 -22.69
N GLN A 94 -8.23 31.89 -23.47
CA GLN A 94 -8.45 32.05 -24.92
C GLN A 94 -9.66 32.94 -25.23
N GLN A 95 -10.76 32.78 -24.50
CA GLN A 95 -11.94 33.64 -24.65
C GLN A 95 -11.64 35.10 -24.24
N THR A 96 -10.93 35.29 -23.11
CA THR A 96 -10.45 36.59 -22.66
C THR A 96 -9.58 37.26 -23.72
N GLN A 97 -8.69 36.53 -24.40
CA GLN A 97 -7.85 37.10 -25.46
C GLN A 97 -8.70 37.63 -26.63
N ARG A 98 -9.72 36.88 -27.05
CA ARG A 98 -10.64 37.31 -28.12
C ARG A 98 -11.38 38.59 -27.72
N ASN A 99 -11.83 38.65 -26.47
CA ASN A 99 -12.50 39.83 -25.92
C ASN A 99 -11.55 41.04 -25.85
N LEU A 100 -10.33 40.88 -25.33
CA LEU A 100 -9.32 41.94 -25.28
C LEU A 100 -8.97 42.47 -26.67
N ASN A 101 -8.83 41.58 -27.66
CA ASN A 101 -8.59 41.96 -29.04
C ASN A 101 -9.76 42.79 -29.61
N SER A 102 -11.01 42.42 -29.29
CA SER A 102 -12.19 43.18 -29.71
C SER A 102 -12.26 44.57 -29.05
N LEU A 103 -11.89 44.70 -27.78
CA LEU A 103 -11.89 45.98 -27.06
C LEU A 103 -10.83 46.94 -27.60
N LYS A 104 -9.63 46.45 -27.95
CA LYS A 104 -8.60 47.26 -28.61
C LYS A 104 -9.12 47.89 -29.91
N SER A 105 -9.92 47.15 -30.68
CA SER A 105 -10.51 47.64 -31.93
C SER A 105 -11.55 48.76 -31.74
N VAL A 106 -12.22 48.84 -30.59
CA VAL A 106 -13.22 49.88 -30.31
C VAL A 106 -12.55 51.20 -29.88
N PHE A 107 -11.49 51.15 -29.09
CA PHE A 107 -10.78 52.36 -28.63
C PHE A 107 -9.86 53.00 -29.69
N GLY A 108 -9.46 52.25 -30.72
CA GLY A 108 -8.72 52.79 -31.87
C GLY A 108 -9.58 53.17 -33.09
N GLY A 109 -10.91 53.01 -33.00
CA GLY A 109 -11.78 52.91 -34.18
C GLY A 109 -13.10 53.69 -34.11
N PHE A 110 -13.13 54.85 -33.43
CA PHE A 110 -14.30 55.75 -33.44
C PHE A 110 -14.61 56.39 -34.81
N PHE A 111 -13.98 55.95 -35.91
CA PHE A 111 -14.38 56.29 -37.27
C PHE A 111 -14.65 55.04 -38.11
N LYS A 112 -15.94 54.81 -38.38
CA LYS A 112 -16.50 53.97 -39.46
C LYS A 112 -16.12 52.48 -39.47
N ASN A 113 -16.95 51.64 -38.85
CA ASN A 113 -17.61 50.58 -39.65
C ASN A 113 -18.85 50.03 -38.95
N LYS A 114 -20.03 50.43 -39.46
CA LYS A 114 -21.29 49.71 -39.28
C LYS A 114 -21.26 48.51 -40.25
N PHE A 115 -21.78 47.36 -39.81
CA PHE A 115 -21.99 46.10 -40.56
C PHE A 115 -20.78 45.15 -40.71
N SER A 116 -20.83 44.00 -40.01
CA SER A 116 -20.92 42.67 -40.63
C SER A 116 -20.69 41.52 -39.62
N ARG A 117 -21.76 40.72 -39.44
CA ARG A 117 -21.81 39.25 -39.25
C ARG A 117 -21.15 38.60 -38.01
N LYS A 118 -22.01 38.04 -37.14
CA LYS A 118 -21.69 37.03 -36.10
C LYS A 118 -21.06 35.78 -36.74
N PRO A 119 -19.94 35.24 -36.22
CA PRO A 119 -19.59 33.83 -36.43
C PRO A 119 -20.31 32.96 -35.39
N SER A 120 -20.73 31.79 -35.86
CA SER A 120 -21.37 30.69 -35.15
C SER A 120 -20.56 30.19 -33.96
N GLU A 121 -21.26 29.87 -32.87
CA GLU A 121 -20.75 29.16 -31.69
C GLU A 121 -20.20 27.78 -32.12
N PRO A 122 -18.98 27.40 -31.71
CA PRO A 122 -18.58 26.00 -31.78
C PRO A 122 -19.39 25.23 -30.74
N SER A 123 -20.22 24.33 -31.25
CA SER A 123 -20.92 23.27 -30.52
C SER A 123 -20.07 22.70 -29.40
N SER A 124 -20.66 22.65 -28.20
CA SER A 124 -20.15 21.94 -27.03
C SER A 124 -19.60 20.58 -27.42
N ALA A 125 -18.27 20.48 -27.48
CA ALA A 125 -17.59 19.22 -27.56
C ALA A 125 -17.89 18.48 -26.26
N SER A 126 -18.79 17.50 -26.39
CA SER A 126 -18.84 16.24 -25.64
C SER A 126 -17.90 16.19 -24.44
N SER A 127 -18.50 16.16 -23.26
CA SER A 127 -17.87 15.71 -22.02
C SER A 127 -17.08 14.43 -22.29
N SER A 128 -15.77 14.57 -22.53
CA SER A 128 -14.85 13.45 -22.51
C SER A 128 -14.86 12.95 -21.07
N SER A 129 -15.60 11.87 -20.83
CA SER A 129 -15.43 11.06 -19.63
C SER A 129 -13.94 10.78 -19.51
N VAL A 130 -13.29 11.40 -18.53
CA VAL A 130 -11.88 11.13 -18.24
C VAL A 130 -11.79 9.62 -18.03
N PRO A 131 -11.01 8.89 -18.85
CA PRO A 131 -10.89 7.46 -18.68
C PRO A 131 -10.33 7.22 -17.28
N GLN A 132 -11.11 6.55 -16.44
CA GLN A 132 -10.70 6.17 -15.09
C GLN A 132 -9.35 5.45 -15.21
N SER A 133 -8.35 5.92 -14.47
CA SER A 133 -6.99 5.42 -14.62
C SER A 133 -6.91 3.95 -14.28
N LYS A 134 -6.29 3.17 -15.18
CA LYS A 134 -6.09 1.72 -14.96
C LYS A 134 -5.27 1.46 -13.69
N SER A 135 -4.33 2.34 -13.36
CA SER A 135 -3.53 2.28 -12.13
C SER A 135 -4.37 2.48 -10.87
N ALA A 136 -5.29 3.45 -10.88
CA ALA A 136 -6.17 3.75 -9.74
C ALA A 136 -7.18 2.62 -9.51
N VAL A 137 -7.77 2.09 -10.58
CA VAL A 137 -8.64 0.90 -10.51
C VAL A 137 -7.86 -0.30 -9.98
N GLY A 138 -6.65 -0.53 -10.50
CA GLY A 138 -5.78 -1.61 -10.05
C GLY A 138 -5.42 -1.50 -8.58
N LEU A 139 -5.09 -0.30 -8.11
CA LEU A 139 -4.77 -0.04 -6.71
C LEU A 139 -5.99 -0.23 -5.80
N SER A 140 -7.15 0.30 -6.18
CA SER A 140 -8.40 0.11 -5.42
C SER A 140 -8.75 -1.37 -5.28
N ASN A 141 -8.74 -2.12 -6.39
CA ASN A 141 -9.03 -3.54 -6.39
C ASN A 141 -8.04 -4.34 -5.53
N THR A 142 -6.76 -3.96 -5.58
CA THR A 142 -5.72 -4.62 -4.77
C THR A 142 -5.92 -4.34 -3.29
N ALA A 143 -6.20 -3.09 -2.91
CA ALA A 143 -6.47 -2.72 -1.52
C ALA A 143 -7.72 -3.41 -0.96
N GLU A 144 -8.77 -3.54 -1.77
CA GLU A 144 -9.98 -4.28 -1.42
C GLU A 144 -9.72 -5.78 -1.27
N MET A 145 -8.98 -6.39 -2.20
CA MET A 145 -8.62 -7.81 -2.13
C MET A 145 -7.82 -8.14 -0.87
N VAL A 146 -6.84 -7.30 -0.54
CA VAL A 146 -6.02 -7.42 0.68
C VAL A 146 -6.90 -7.37 1.94
N THR A 147 -7.94 -6.53 1.95
CA THR A 147 -8.85 -6.39 3.08
C THR A 147 -9.89 -7.53 3.17
N ALA A 148 -10.36 -8.03 2.02
CA ALA A 148 -11.50 -8.94 1.95
C ALA A 148 -11.13 -10.42 2.09
N THR A 149 -9.91 -10.83 1.68
CA THR A 149 -9.52 -12.23 1.63
C THR A 149 -8.43 -12.55 2.65
N PRO A 150 -8.71 -13.35 3.71
CA PRO A 150 -7.64 -13.99 4.45
C PRO A 150 -6.96 -14.97 3.50
N PHE A 151 -5.77 -14.60 3.03
CA PHE A 151 -5.03 -15.38 2.05
C PHE A 151 -4.66 -16.73 2.67
N ARG A 152 -5.19 -17.82 2.12
CA ARG A 152 -4.69 -19.17 2.39
C ARG A 152 -3.58 -19.43 1.39
N SER A 153 -2.33 -19.35 1.85
CA SER A 153 -1.19 -19.72 1.03
C SER A 153 -1.35 -21.15 0.51
N GLY A 154 -0.91 -21.39 -0.72
CA GLY A 154 -0.51 -22.74 -1.10
C GLY A 154 0.63 -23.11 -0.17
N GLY A 155 0.37 -23.98 0.80
CA GLY A 155 1.16 -24.12 2.01
C GLY A 155 2.67 -24.11 1.76
N MET A 156 3.37 -23.28 2.51
CA MET A 156 4.79 -23.46 2.76
C MET A 156 4.91 -24.88 3.28
N GLY A 157 5.71 -25.72 2.63
CA GLY A 157 5.90 -27.10 3.06
C GLY A 157 6.32 -27.16 4.54
N PRO A 158 6.18 -28.34 5.17
CA PRO A 158 6.50 -28.53 6.58
C PRO A 158 7.91 -28.00 6.91
N THR A 159 8.03 -27.26 8.01
CA THR A 159 9.32 -26.70 8.45
C THR A 159 10.31 -27.79 8.88
N LEU A 160 9.79 -28.86 9.49
CA LEU A 160 10.57 -30.01 9.92
C LEU A 160 10.55 -31.15 8.91
N SER A 161 11.65 -31.91 8.88
CA SER A 161 11.74 -33.14 8.09
C SER A 161 10.72 -34.18 8.56
N GLU A 162 10.30 -35.08 7.67
CA GLU A 162 9.38 -36.17 8.01
C GLU A 162 9.87 -37.00 9.20
N GLN A 163 11.19 -37.28 9.26
CA GLN A 163 11.80 -38.01 10.38
C GLN A 163 11.64 -37.25 11.70
N SER A 164 11.91 -35.95 11.70
CA SER A 164 11.73 -35.09 12.86
C SER A 164 10.27 -35.01 13.31
N ARG A 165 9.32 -34.91 12.36
CA ARG A 165 7.88 -34.94 12.66
C ARG A 165 7.43 -36.23 13.30
N THR A 166 7.88 -37.36 12.78
CA THR A 166 7.55 -38.66 13.38
C THR A 166 8.11 -38.81 14.79
N ALA A 167 9.26 -38.20 15.09
CA ALA A 167 9.88 -38.21 16.40
C ALA A 167 9.13 -37.34 17.44
N ILE A 168 8.53 -36.23 17.00
CA ILE A 168 7.75 -35.34 17.88
C ILE A 168 6.25 -35.68 17.93
N LYS A 169 5.79 -36.62 17.11
CA LYS A 169 4.37 -36.99 17.02
C LYS A 169 3.82 -37.48 18.36
N GLY A 170 2.65 -36.98 18.75
CA GLY A 170 2.00 -37.27 20.02
C GLY A 170 2.59 -36.54 21.23
N THR A 171 3.59 -35.67 21.02
CA THR A 171 4.20 -34.86 22.08
C THR A 171 3.69 -33.42 22.05
N ARG A 172 4.01 -32.62 23.08
CA ARG A 172 3.70 -31.18 23.07
C ARG A 172 4.40 -30.43 21.93
N TRP A 173 5.53 -30.94 21.43
CA TRP A 173 6.30 -30.31 20.37
C TRP A 173 5.60 -30.38 19.00
N GLU A 174 4.76 -31.41 18.75
CA GLU A 174 3.94 -31.48 17.54
C GLU A 174 2.96 -30.31 17.45
N ALA A 175 2.33 -29.95 18.56
CA ALA A 175 1.40 -28.81 18.59
C ALA A 175 2.12 -27.48 18.35
N MET A 176 3.33 -27.31 18.88
CA MET A 176 4.15 -26.12 18.65
C MET A 176 4.65 -26.04 17.21
N ASP A 177 5.07 -27.17 16.63
CA ASP A 177 5.50 -27.26 15.23
C ASP A 177 4.37 -26.89 14.27
N GLN A 178 3.17 -27.44 14.52
CA GLN A 178 2.00 -27.11 13.72
C GLN A 178 1.64 -25.61 13.80
N GLN A 179 1.75 -24.99 14.98
CA GLN A 179 1.52 -23.55 15.11
C GLN A 179 2.57 -22.71 14.38
N ILE A 180 3.84 -23.15 14.39
CA ILE A 180 4.91 -22.48 13.64
C ILE A 180 4.63 -22.57 12.13
N ASP A 181 4.26 -23.75 11.62
CA ASP A 181 3.87 -23.92 10.21
C ASP A 181 2.67 -23.03 9.85
N ASP A 182 1.61 -23.06 10.66
CA ASP A 182 0.39 -22.27 10.43
C ASP A 182 0.72 -20.77 10.40
N ASN A 183 1.58 -20.30 11.32
CA ASN A 183 2.02 -18.91 11.33
C ASN A 183 2.83 -18.56 10.07
N LEU A 184 3.75 -19.43 9.64
CA LEU A 184 4.56 -19.21 8.44
C LEU A 184 3.72 -19.19 7.17
N ASP A 185 2.68 -20.02 7.09
CA ASP A 185 1.71 -20.02 5.99
C ASP A 185 0.94 -18.70 5.93
N MET A 186 0.46 -18.20 7.07
CA MET A 186 -0.19 -16.89 7.14
C MET A 186 0.78 -15.77 6.74
N MET A 187 2.01 -15.80 7.27
CA MET A 187 3.04 -14.81 6.95
C MET A 187 3.38 -14.80 5.44
N SER A 188 3.50 -15.98 4.83
CA SER A 188 3.71 -16.11 3.37
C SER A 188 2.57 -15.46 2.58
N GLY A 189 1.34 -15.67 3.03
CA GLY A 189 0.17 -15.04 2.43
C GLY A 189 0.17 -13.52 2.53
N THR A 190 0.39 -12.99 3.73
CA THR A 190 0.46 -11.54 3.94
C THR A 190 1.62 -10.91 3.15
N LEU A 191 2.75 -11.61 3.00
CA LEU A 191 3.86 -11.15 2.14
C LEU A 191 3.47 -11.07 0.66
N GLN A 192 2.66 -12.00 0.15
CA GLN A 192 2.15 -11.96 -1.23
C GLN A 192 1.16 -10.81 -1.42
N ASN A 193 0.29 -10.56 -0.43
CA ASN A 193 -0.59 -9.39 -0.38
C ASN A 193 0.23 -8.09 -0.43
N LEU A 194 1.23 -7.95 0.46
CA LEU A 194 2.12 -6.80 0.52
C LEU A 194 2.89 -6.58 -0.78
N ARG A 195 3.34 -7.66 -1.43
CA ARG A 195 4.00 -7.57 -2.75
C ARG A 195 3.06 -7.02 -3.81
N SER A 196 1.83 -7.54 -3.87
CA SER A 196 0.82 -7.10 -4.82
C SER A 196 0.46 -5.64 -4.61
N LEU A 197 0.24 -5.27 -3.34
CA LEU A 197 -0.04 -3.91 -2.92
C LEU A 197 1.12 -2.96 -3.25
N GLY A 198 2.35 -3.34 -2.92
CA GLY A 198 3.55 -2.57 -3.24
C GLY A 198 3.72 -2.33 -4.74
N SER A 199 3.43 -3.35 -5.57
CA SER A 199 3.45 -3.20 -7.03
C SER A 199 2.37 -2.24 -7.53
N ALA A 200 1.16 -2.31 -6.99
CA ALA A 200 0.05 -1.43 -7.36
C ALA A 200 0.31 0.02 -6.93
N LEU A 201 0.81 0.22 -5.70
CA LEU A 201 1.25 1.52 -5.18
C LEU A 201 2.32 2.13 -6.09
N GLY A 202 3.34 1.36 -6.46
CA GLY A 202 4.41 1.81 -7.35
C GLY A 202 3.88 2.24 -8.73
N SER A 203 2.96 1.47 -9.32
CA SER A 203 2.34 1.84 -10.60
C SER A 203 1.51 3.12 -10.50
N GLU A 204 0.79 3.33 -9.39
CA GLU A 204 0.00 4.53 -9.19
C GLU A 204 0.89 5.77 -8.99
N ILE A 205 1.98 5.66 -8.23
CA ILE A 205 2.97 6.74 -8.07
C ILE A 205 3.58 7.13 -9.42
N GLU A 206 4.01 6.17 -10.23
CA GLU A 206 4.57 6.42 -11.56
C GLU A 206 3.58 7.19 -12.47
N ASP A 207 2.30 6.84 -12.42
CA ASP A 207 1.27 7.52 -13.21
C ASP A 207 0.90 8.91 -12.65
N GLN A 208 0.92 9.08 -11.33
CA GLN A 208 0.77 10.40 -10.69
C GLN A 208 1.96 11.32 -11.00
N ASN A 209 3.19 10.80 -11.03
CA ASN A 209 4.38 11.57 -11.43
C ASN A 209 4.22 12.14 -12.84
N LYS A 210 3.78 11.31 -13.80
CA LYS A 210 3.49 11.78 -15.16
C LYS A 210 2.36 12.82 -15.19
N MET A 211 1.38 12.74 -14.27
CA MET A 211 0.32 13.73 -14.15
C MET A 211 0.87 15.06 -13.63
N LEU A 212 1.74 15.03 -12.62
CA LEU A 212 2.42 16.21 -12.10
C LEU A 212 3.23 16.92 -13.19
N ASP A 213 3.97 16.20 -14.01
CA ASP A 213 4.72 16.80 -15.14
C ASP A 213 3.78 17.54 -16.11
N ARG A 214 2.64 16.93 -16.47
CA ARG A 214 1.64 17.56 -17.34
C ARG A 214 1.02 18.79 -16.68
N ILE A 215 0.67 18.70 -15.40
CA ILE A 215 0.12 19.80 -14.61
C ILE A 215 1.11 20.96 -14.56
N GLN A 216 2.39 20.69 -14.33
CA GLN A 216 3.43 21.72 -14.29
C GLN A 216 3.51 22.48 -15.62
N VAL A 217 3.61 21.76 -16.75
CA VAL A 217 3.66 22.38 -18.08
C VAL A 217 2.41 23.22 -18.36
N LYS A 218 1.22 22.72 -18.00
CA LYS A 218 -0.05 23.45 -18.16
C LYS A 218 -0.09 24.70 -17.26
N ALA A 219 0.40 24.60 -16.03
CA ALA A 219 0.45 25.69 -15.07
C ALA A 219 1.37 26.82 -15.55
N ASP A 220 2.61 26.51 -15.96
CA ASP A 220 3.58 27.49 -16.45
C ASP A 220 3.06 28.23 -17.70
N ARG A 221 2.43 27.48 -18.62
CA ARG A 221 1.78 28.05 -19.80
C ARG A 221 0.65 29.00 -19.40
N ASN A 222 -0.23 28.58 -18.50
CA ASN A 222 -1.35 29.41 -18.06
C ASN A 222 -0.88 30.67 -17.32
N ASP A 223 0.09 30.56 -16.42
CA ASP A 223 0.67 31.72 -15.71
C ASP A 223 1.22 32.76 -16.69
N THR A 224 2.00 32.31 -17.69
CA THR A 224 2.56 33.19 -18.71
C THR A 224 1.47 33.95 -19.48
N ILE A 225 0.41 33.24 -19.90
CA ILE A 225 -0.67 33.88 -20.68
C ILE A 225 -1.48 34.83 -19.80
N VAL A 226 -1.83 34.43 -18.57
CA VAL A 226 -2.61 35.26 -17.64
C VAL A 226 -1.84 36.55 -17.31
N ARG A 227 -0.53 36.49 -17.04
CA ARG A 227 0.30 37.69 -16.85
C ARG A 227 0.32 38.60 -18.07
N GLY A 228 0.42 38.02 -19.26
CA GLY A 228 0.37 38.78 -20.51
C GLY A 228 -0.97 39.50 -20.69
N GLN A 229 -2.07 38.82 -20.39
CA GLN A 229 -3.42 39.40 -20.46
C GLN A 229 -3.66 40.48 -19.41
N ASP A 230 -3.20 40.28 -18.18
CA ASP A 230 -3.27 41.28 -17.11
C ASP A 230 -2.52 42.56 -17.51
N ALA A 231 -1.32 42.43 -18.08
CA ALA A 231 -0.57 43.57 -18.60
C ALA A 231 -1.28 44.28 -19.76
N GLN A 232 -1.87 43.53 -20.69
CA GLN A 232 -2.67 44.09 -21.79
C GLN A 232 -3.90 44.84 -21.28
N MET A 233 -4.60 44.27 -20.31
CA MET A 233 -5.79 44.87 -19.69
C MET A 233 -5.43 46.17 -18.97
N LYS A 234 -4.36 46.18 -18.16
CA LYS A 234 -3.85 47.40 -17.50
C LYS A 234 -3.54 48.52 -18.51
N LYS A 235 -2.93 48.17 -19.63
CA LYS A 235 -2.66 49.13 -20.72
C LYS A 235 -3.94 49.69 -21.35
N LEU A 236 -4.96 48.85 -21.57
CA LEU A 236 -6.26 49.30 -22.10
C LEU A 236 -7.01 50.23 -21.13
N LEU A 237 -6.85 50.01 -19.83
CA LEU A 237 -7.43 50.84 -18.77
C LEU A 237 -6.68 52.17 -18.55
N GLY A 238 -5.66 52.47 -19.35
CA GLY A 238 -4.87 53.70 -19.23
C GLY A 238 -3.84 53.69 -18.10
N TYR A 239 -3.56 52.53 -17.51
CA TYR A 239 -2.52 52.39 -16.50
C TYR A 239 -1.14 52.32 -17.17
N THR A 240 -0.53 53.47 -17.46
CA THR A 240 0.91 53.56 -17.71
C THR A 240 1.61 53.63 -16.36
N PRO A 241 2.57 52.73 -16.04
CA PRO A 241 3.40 52.91 -14.86
C PRO A 241 4.00 54.31 -14.93
N ALA A 242 3.77 55.12 -13.89
CA ALA A 242 4.27 56.48 -13.81
C ALA A 242 5.71 56.51 -14.31
N GLU A 243 5.94 57.31 -15.35
CA GLU A 243 7.28 57.58 -15.86
C GLU A 243 8.15 57.88 -14.64
N LYS A 244 9.21 57.08 -14.45
CA LYS A 244 10.23 57.38 -13.46
C LYS A 244 10.77 58.76 -13.84
N GLU A 245 10.32 59.78 -13.11
CA GLU A 245 10.88 61.12 -13.14
C GLU A 245 12.38 60.97 -12.95
N LYS A 246 13.13 61.14 -14.04
CA LYS A 246 14.53 61.53 -13.97
C LYS A 246 14.55 62.99 -13.54
N LYS A 247 14.92 63.24 -12.30
CA LYS A 247 15.61 64.46 -11.89
C LYS A 247 16.85 64.05 -11.10
#